data_AF-A0A9E4P2X2-F1
#
_entry.id   AF-A0A9E4P2X2-F1
#
_cell.length_a   1.000
_cell.length_b   1.000
_cell.length_c   1.000
_cell.angle_alpha   90.00
_cell.angle_beta   90.00
_cell.angle_gamma   90.00
#
_symmetry.space_group_name_H-M   'P 1'
#
loop_
_entity.id
_entity.type
_entity.pdbx_description
1 polymer ?
#
loop_
_entity_poly.entity_id
_entity_poly.type
_entity_poly.pdbx_seq_one_letter_code
_entity_poly.pdbx_strand_id
1 'polypeptide(L)'
;MNSEDRSSNGSSNRWLERISRMFGSEPQDKEEIYNLLKEASERELLDDDALSMMEGAMLVSERRARDVMTPRAKLEVVRAVDDLDEVLRVAIDSAHSRMPVVGEDVDEVLGMLLSKDLLPFFQKQQRDRFNIHEVMREALFVPEAMRLNQLLKNLKKSRNHMAVVVDEYGSTAGVVTLEDLLEQIVGEIEDEHDTPEQGELSPVS
;
A
#
# COMPACT_ATOMS: atom_id res chain seq x y z
N MET A 1 -57.99 -19.74 24.10
CA MET A 1 -57.71 -19.12 22.79
C MET A 1 -56.84 -17.90 23.04
N ASN A 2 -55.53 -18.02 22.81
CA ASN A 2 -54.60 -16.90 22.84
C ASN A 2 -54.48 -16.32 21.42
N SER A 3 -54.53 -15.01 21.30
CA SER A 3 -54.05 -14.28 20.14
C SER A 3 -53.36 -13.01 20.64
N GLU A 4 -52.06 -13.14 20.90
CA GLU A 4 -51.13 -12.03 21.07
C GLU A 4 -50.58 -11.62 19.69
N ASP A 5 -50.51 -10.30 19.54
CA ASP A 5 -49.50 -9.48 18.87
C ASP A 5 -49.13 -9.72 17.41
N ARG A 6 -49.55 -8.74 16.59
CA ARG A 6 -48.86 -8.37 15.35
C ARG A 6 -48.39 -6.91 15.39
N SER A 7 -47.12 -6.79 15.01
CA SER A 7 -46.48 -5.70 14.28
C SER A 7 -46.22 -4.38 15.00
N SER A 8 -44.95 -4.17 15.35
CA SER A 8 -44.29 -2.89 15.06
C SER A 8 -42.82 -3.13 14.69
N ASN A 9 -42.49 -2.99 13.40
CA ASN A 9 -41.13 -2.66 12.97
C ASN A 9 -41.20 -2.01 11.58
N GLY A 10 -41.44 -0.69 11.55
CA GLY A 10 -41.78 0.06 10.33
C GLY A 10 -41.07 1.42 10.19
N SER A 11 -39.89 1.58 10.80
CA SER A 11 -39.16 2.86 10.81
C SER A 11 -37.73 2.82 10.26
N SER A 12 -37.08 1.67 10.10
CA SER A 12 -35.68 1.62 9.66
C SER A 12 -35.46 1.80 8.15
N ASN A 13 -36.49 1.58 7.31
CA ASN A 13 -36.33 1.60 5.84
C ASN A 13 -36.83 2.90 5.19
N ARG A 14 -37.46 3.79 5.96
CA ARG A 14 -38.13 4.97 5.42
C ARG A 14 -37.18 6.10 5.04
N TRP A 15 -35.97 6.13 5.62
CA TRP A 15 -34.95 7.11 5.24
C TRP A 15 -34.16 6.63 4.00
N LEU A 16 -33.88 5.33 3.89
CA LEU A 16 -33.30 4.70 2.70
C LEU A 16 -34.20 4.84 1.47
N GLU A 17 -35.51 4.62 1.62
CA GLU A 17 -36.48 4.85 0.55
C GLU A 17 -36.61 6.33 0.14
N ARG A 18 -36.26 7.27 1.02
CA ARG A 18 -36.26 8.69 0.69
C ARG A 18 -34.99 9.11 -0.04
N ILE A 19 -33.88 8.45 0.24
CA ILE A 19 -32.64 8.59 -0.54
C ILE A 19 -32.86 8.00 -1.93
N SER A 20 -33.43 6.79 -2.07
CA SER A 20 -33.62 6.17 -3.39
C SER A 20 -34.64 6.88 -4.30
N ARG A 21 -35.52 7.74 -3.74
CA ARG A 21 -36.47 8.54 -4.54
C ARG A 21 -35.94 9.91 -4.98
N MET A 22 -34.85 10.39 -4.39
CA MET A 22 -34.20 11.65 -4.80
C MET A 22 -33.07 11.42 -5.80
N PHE A 23 -32.47 10.24 -5.83
CA PHE A 23 -31.49 9.83 -6.82
C PHE A 23 -32.19 9.01 -7.90
N GLY A 24 -32.41 9.62 -9.08
CA GLY A 24 -32.90 8.88 -10.24
C GLY A 24 -31.94 7.74 -10.57
N SER A 25 -32.48 6.53 -10.73
CA SER A 25 -31.78 5.26 -11.04
C SER A 25 -30.62 4.92 -10.10
N GLU A 26 -30.74 3.81 -9.37
CA GLU A 26 -29.58 3.22 -8.68
C GLU A 26 -28.48 2.90 -9.70
N PRO A 27 -27.23 3.30 -9.45
CA PRO A 27 -26.15 3.05 -10.40
C PRO A 27 -25.96 1.52 -10.60
N GLN A 28 -25.94 1.10 -11.86
CA GLN A 28 -25.89 -0.32 -12.27
C GLN A 28 -24.48 -0.81 -12.57
N ASP A 29 -23.55 0.10 -12.82
CA ASP A 29 -22.15 -0.21 -13.12
C ASP A 29 -21.18 0.82 -12.50
N LYS A 30 -19.89 0.60 -12.73
CA LYS A 30 -18.83 1.45 -12.18
C LYS A 30 -18.81 2.85 -12.79
N GLU A 31 -19.19 3.00 -14.06
CA GLU A 31 -19.22 4.29 -14.74
C GLU A 31 -20.35 5.16 -14.18
N GLU A 32 -21.51 4.56 -13.89
CA GLU A 32 -22.61 5.27 -13.23
C GLU A 32 -22.25 5.69 -11.79
N ILE A 33 -21.53 4.86 -11.03
CA ILE A 33 -21.00 5.25 -9.71
C ILE A 33 -20.03 6.42 -9.84
N TYR A 34 -19.12 6.36 -10.81
CA TYR A 34 -18.15 7.42 -11.07
C TYR A 34 -18.85 8.76 -11.38
N ASN A 35 -19.80 8.74 -12.32
CA ASN A 35 -20.56 9.93 -12.70
C ASN A 35 -21.33 10.53 -11.51
N LEU A 36 -21.90 9.68 -10.65
CA LEU A 36 -22.57 10.12 -9.44
C LEU A 36 -21.62 10.83 -8.46
N LEU A 37 -20.42 10.28 -8.24
CA LEU A 37 -19.41 10.88 -7.37
C LEU A 37 -18.93 12.22 -7.93
N LYS A 38 -18.72 12.28 -9.26
CA LYS A 38 -18.34 13.50 -9.96
C LYS A 38 -19.42 14.58 -9.86
N GLU A 39 -20.68 14.25 -10.10
CA GLU A 39 -21.81 15.19 -9.91
C GLU A 39 -21.91 15.70 -8.46
N ALA A 40 -21.55 14.87 -7.47
CA ALA A 40 -21.52 15.28 -6.08
C ALA A 40 -20.39 16.29 -5.80
N SER A 41 -19.22 16.12 -6.40
CA SER A 41 -18.11 17.09 -6.33
C SER A 41 -18.44 18.40 -7.05
N GLU A 42 -19.04 18.36 -8.24
CA GLU A 42 -19.50 19.55 -8.98
C GLU A 42 -20.55 20.37 -8.20
N ARG A 43 -21.27 19.73 -7.27
CA ARG A 43 -22.23 20.36 -6.37
C ARG A 43 -21.64 20.73 -5.00
N GLU A 44 -20.32 20.65 -4.84
CA GLU A 44 -19.58 20.95 -3.61
C GLU A 44 -20.00 20.09 -2.40
N LEU A 45 -20.55 18.89 -2.63
CA LEU A 45 -20.88 17.93 -1.56
C LEU A 45 -19.70 17.01 -1.21
N LEU A 46 -18.71 16.97 -2.09
CA LEU A 46 -17.47 16.21 -2.01
C LEU A 46 -16.35 17.12 -2.53
N ASP A 47 -15.21 17.17 -1.86
CA ASP A 47 -14.04 17.87 -2.40
C ASP A 47 -13.32 17.01 -3.44
N ASP A 48 -12.46 17.65 -4.25
CA ASP A 48 -11.77 16.99 -5.36
C ASP A 48 -10.77 15.94 -4.87
N ASP A 49 -10.16 16.13 -3.69
CA ASP A 49 -9.24 15.18 -3.08
C ASP A 49 -9.98 13.89 -2.69
N ALA A 50 -11.14 14.02 -2.04
CA ALA A 50 -11.97 12.90 -1.66
C ALA A 50 -12.54 12.17 -2.89
N LEU A 51 -12.89 12.89 -3.97
CA LEU A 51 -13.25 12.29 -5.25
C LEU A 51 -12.08 11.45 -5.80
N SER A 52 -10.90 12.05 -5.91
CA SER A 52 -9.67 11.37 -6.38
C SER A 52 -9.36 10.12 -5.56
N MET A 53 -9.46 10.20 -4.23
CA MET A 53 -9.27 9.06 -3.34
C MET A 53 -10.29 7.93 -3.57
N MET A 54 -11.56 8.28 -3.82
CA MET A 54 -12.59 7.30 -4.14
C MET A 54 -12.34 6.62 -5.49
N GLU A 55 -11.90 7.38 -6.50
CA GLU A 55 -11.49 6.85 -7.81
C GLU A 55 -10.31 5.88 -7.67
N GLY A 56 -9.26 6.27 -6.94
CA GLY A 56 -8.10 5.43 -6.65
C GLY A 56 -8.48 4.13 -5.93
N ALA A 57 -9.37 4.21 -4.93
CA ALA A 57 -9.89 3.03 -4.24
C ALA A 57 -10.64 2.06 -5.18
N MET A 58 -11.36 2.58 -6.18
CA MET A 58 -12.01 1.76 -7.21
C MET A 58 -10.97 1.06 -8.11
N LEU A 59 -9.90 1.75 -8.50
CA LEU A 59 -8.81 1.21 -9.33
C LEU A 59 -7.99 0.11 -8.63
N VAL A 60 -7.72 0.26 -7.34
CA VAL A 60 -7.01 -0.75 -6.52
C VAL A 60 -7.72 -2.11 -6.53
N SER A 61 -9.04 -2.14 -6.72
CA SER A 61 -9.79 -3.40 -6.84
C SER A 61 -9.48 -4.18 -8.12
N GLU A 62 -8.97 -3.49 -9.16
CA GLU A 62 -8.73 -4.04 -10.50
C GLU A 62 -7.27 -4.37 -10.77
N ARG A 63 -6.34 -3.64 -10.14
CA ARG A 63 -4.89 -3.83 -10.29
C ARG A 63 -4.37 -5.05 -9.54
N ARG A 64 -3.22 -5.54 -9.98
CA ARG A 64 -2.48 -6.69 -9.43
C ARG A 64 -1.12 -6.26 -8.90
N ALA A 65 -0.53 -7.10 -8.05
CA ALA A 65 0.78 -6.83 -7.45
C ALA A 65 1.86 -6.49 -8.49
N ARG A 66 1.91 -7.25 -9.60
CA ARG A 66 2.85 -6.99 -10.70
C ARG A 66 2.72 -5.61 -11.35
N ASP A 67 1.55 -4.98 -11.25
CA ASP A 67 1.28 -3.71 -11.92
C ASP A 67 1.87 -2.52 -11.13
N VAL A 68 2.26 -2.74 -9.86
CA VAL A 68 2.72 -1.68 -8.93
C VAL A 68 4.02 -2.04 -8.21
N MET A 69 4.44 -3.31 -8.22
CA MET A 69 5.66 -3.74 -7.55
C MET A 69 6.90 -3.01 -8.08
N THR A 70 7.88 -2.80 -7.19
CA THR A 70 9.25 -2.51 -7.59
C THR A 70 9.86 -3.79 -8.20
N PRO A 71 10.21 -3.80 -9.49
CA PRO A 71 10.71 -5.01 -10.16
C PRO A 71 12.07 -5.46 -9.60
N ARG A 72 12.35 -6.76 -9.67
CA ARG A 72 13.61 -7.39 -9.22
C ARG A 72 14.86 -6.62 -9.63
N ALA A 73 14.92 -6.16 -10.88
CA ALA A 73 16.08 -5.47 -11.44
C ALA A 73 16.39 -4.11 -10.79
N LYS A 74 15.46 -3.57 -9.99
CA LYS A 74 15.59 -2.30 -9.26
C LYS A 74 15.67 -2.49 -7.75
N LEU A 75 15.76 -3.73 -7.25
CA LEU A 75 15.82 -3.98 -5.82
C LEU A 75 17.20 -3.64 -5.27
N GLU A 76 17.22 -2.76 -4.28
CA GLU A 76 18.34 -2.60 -3.36
C GLU A 76 18.23 -3.68 -2.28
N VAL A 77 19.22 -4.58 -2.23
CA VAL A 77 19.19 -5.78 -1.37
C VAL A 77 20.44 -5.87 -0.53
N VAL A 78 20.33 -6.60 0.58
CA VAL A 78 21.46 -6.96 1.45
C VAL A 78 21.66 -8.47 1.36
N ARG A 79 22.90 -8.95 1.25
CA ARG A 79 23.16 -10.40 1.27
C ARG A 79 23.26 -10.90 2.71
N ALA A 80 22.84 -12.15 2.92
CA ALA A 80 22.97 -12.82 4.22
C ALA A 80 24.43 -13.05 4.66
N VAL A 81 25.39 -12.86 3.76
CA VAL A 81 26.83 -12.97 4.04
C VAL A 81 27.52 -11.60 4.22
N ASP A 82 26.79 -10.49 4.01
CA ASP A 82 27.36 -9.16 4.14
C ASP A 82 27.68 -8.85 5.61
N ASP A 83 28.80 -8.18 5.84
CA ASP A 83 29.14 -7.67 7.16
C ASP A 83 28.35 -6.39 7.49
N LEU A 84 28.45 -5.94 8.74
CA LEU A 84 27.70 -4.77 9.21
C LEU A 84 28.01 -3.50 8.39
N ASP A 85 29.24 -3.31 7.95
CA ASP A 85 29.63 -2.09 7.23
C ASP A 85 29.01 -2.07 5.83
N GLU A 86 28.95 -3.23 5.16
CA GLU A 86 28.24 -3.38 3.88
C GLU A 86 26.73 -3.18 4.03
N VAL A 87 26.13 -3.78 5.07
CA VAL A 87 24.70 -3.60 5.36
C VAL A 87 24.37 -2.13 5.64
N LEU A 88 25.20 -1.44 6.44
CA LEU A 88 25.02 -0.02 6.73
C LEU A 88 25.17 0.84 5.49
N ARG A 89 26.12 0.53 4.60
CA ARG A 89 26.29 1.25 3.33
C ARG A 89 25.01 1.16 2.50
N VAL A 90 24.48 -0.04 2.27
CA VAL A 90 23.24 -0.21 1.50
C VAL A 90 22.06 0.53 2.16
N ALA A 91 21.94 0.44 3.49
CA ALA A 91 20.87 1.12 4.23
C ALA A 91 20.94 2.65 4.11
N ILE A 92 22.14 3.22 4.10
CA ILE A 92 22.38 4.66 3.99
C ILE A 92 22.17 5.13 2.55
N ASP A 93 22.77 4.43 1.57
CA ASP A 93 22.76 4.83 0.16
C ASP A 93 21.36 4.73 -0.45
N SER A 94 20.60 3.69 -0.09
CA SER A 94 19.21 3.53 -0.55
C SER A 94 18.22 4.41 0.19
N ALA A 95 18.56 4.88 1.40
CA ALA A 95 17.66 5.55 2.33
C ALA A 95 16.34 4.79 2.60
N HIS A 96 16.30 3.48 2.34
CA HIS A 96 15.09 2.68 2.53
C HIS A 96 14.90 2.30 3.99
N SER A 97 13.64 2.25 4.42
CA SER A 97 13.28 1.74 5.76
C SER A 97 13.36 0.21 5.87
N ARG A 98 13.22 -0.49 4.73
CA ARG A 98 13.18 -1.95 4.63
C ARG A 98 13.94 -2.41 3.39
N MET A 99 14.73 -3.46 3.52
CA MET A 99 15.48 -4.07 2.42
C MET A 99 15.31 -5.58 2.43
N PRO A 100 15.13 -6.23 1.28
CA PRO A 100 15.18 -7.68 1.18
C PRO A 100 16.57 -8.20 1.58
N VAL A 101 16.59 -9.27 2.36
CA VAL A 101 17.81 -10.03 2.63
C VAL A 101 17.83 -11.24 1.71
N VAL A 102 18.85 -11.35 0.88
CA VAL A 102 18.98 -12.40 -0.15
C VAL A 102 20.09 -13.39 0.18
N GLY A 103 20.01 -14.57 -0.42
CA GLY A 103 21.05 -15.60 -0.35
C GLY A 103 22.23 -15.30 -1.28
N GLU A 104 22.64 -16.33 -2.05
CA GLU A 104 23.65 -16.17 -3.10
C GLU A 104 23.10 -15.47 -4.34
N ASP A 105 21.81 -15.65 -4.61
CA ASP A 105 21.08 -15.05 -5.72
C ASP A 105 20.01 -14.07 -5.20
N VAL A 106 19.79 -12.98 -5.94
CA VAL A 106 18.72 -12.00 -5.70
C VAL A 106 17.34 -12.64 -5.88
N ASP A 107 17.26 -13.74 -6.62
CA ASP A 107 16.03 -14.51 -6.82
C ASP A 107 15.53 -15.17 -5.53
N GLU A 108 16.44 -15.42 -4.57
CA GLU A 108 16.15 -16.06 -3.29
C GLU A 108 16.16 -15.05 -2.14
N VAL A 109 15.00 -14.44 -1.89
CA VAL A 109 14.80 -13.63 -0.67
C VAL A 109 14.61 -14.56 0.52
N LEU A 110 15.51 -14.44 1.50
CA LEU A 110 15.49 -15.21 2.75
C LEU A 110 14.65 -14.52 3.84
N GLY A 111 14.54 -13.20 3.78
CA GLY A 111 13.80 -12.42 4.76
C GLY A 111 13.88 -10.92 4.50
N MET A 112 13.54 -10.13 5.52
CA MET A 112 13.50 -8.67 5.47
C MET A 112 14.35 -8.07 6.58
N LEU A 113 15.14 -7.05 6.25
CA LEU A 113 15.85 -6.22 7.20
C LEU A 113 15.12 -4.88 7.35
N LEU A 114 14.96 -4.41 8.59
CA LEU A 114 14.49 -3.05 8.88
C LEU A 114 15.69 -2.20 9.27
N SER A 115 15.88 -1.05 8.63
CA SER A 115 17.04 -0.18 8.88
C SER A 115 17.13 0.28 10.34
N LYS A 116 15.99 0.48 11.00
CA LYS A 116 15.95 0.81 12.44
C LYS A 116 16.51 -0.31 13.34
N ASP A 117 16.48 -1.56 12.90
CA ASP A 117 17.01 -2.68 13.68
C ASP A 117 18.56 -2.70 13.63
N LEU A 118 19.18 -1.85 12.79
CA LEU A 118 20.61 -1.60 12.77
C LEU A 118 21.08 -0.60 13.84
N LEU A 119 20.17 0.20 14.42
CA LEU A 119 20.49 1.24 15.39
C LEU A 119 21.29 0.74 16.63
N PRO A 120 21.03 -0.45 17.20
CA PRO A 120 21.82 -0.96 18.31
C PRO A 120 23.32 -1.14 17.99
N PHE A 121 23.66 -1.40 16.73
CA PHE A 121 25.03 -1.69 16.29
C PHE A 121 25.88 -0.42 16.07
N PHE A 122 25.32 0.77 16.27
CA PHE A 122 26.11 2.00 16.34
C PHE A 122 26.96 2.07 17.62
N GLN A 123 26.61 1.29 18.65
CA GLN A 123 27.43 1.14 19.84
C GLN A 123 28.62 0.23 19.53
N LYS A 124 29.85 0.71 19.77
CA LYS A 124 31.09 -0.04 19.47
C LYS A 124 31.08 -1.48 20.02
N GLN A 125 30.51 -1.70 21.20
CA GLN A 125 30.48 -3.01 21.85
C GLN A 125 29.55 -4.02 21.16
N GLN A 126 28.60 -3.55 20.34
CA GLN A 126 27.63 -4.40 19.65
C GLN A 126 28.05 -4.70 18.20
N ARG A 127 28.96 -3.91 17.60
CA ARG A 127 29.42 -4.11 16.21
C ARG A 127 29.93 -5.51 15.95
N ASP A 128 30.81 -6.02 16.83
CA ASP A 128 31.41 -7.35 16.70
C ASP A 128 30.41 -8.50 16.90
N ARG A 129 29.17 -8.18 17.32
CA ARG A 129 28.09 -9.14 17.55
C ARG A 129 27.02 -9.09 16.45
N PHE A 130 27.23 -8.30 15.40
CA PHE A 130 26.28 -8.24 14.30
C PHE A 130 26.14 -9.61 13.65
N ASN A 131 24.90 -10.05 13.52
CA ASN A 131 24.53 -11.26 12.81
C ASN A 131 23.21 -10.96 12.09
N ILE A 132 23.25 -10.92 10.76
CA ILE A 132 22.08 -10.58 9.96
C ILE A 132 20.91 -11.53 10.23
N HIS A 133 21.19 -12.81 10.51
CA HIS A 133 20.15 -13.80 10.81
C HIS A 133 19.40 -13.52 12.12
N GLU A 134 19.98 -12.76 13.06
CA GLU A 134 19.33 -12.39 14.33
C GLU A 134 18.42 -11.17 14.18
N VAL A 135 18.68 -10.31 13.20
CA VAL A 135 17.90 -9.09 12.93
C VAL A 135 16.96 -9.23 11.73
N MET A 136 17.16 -10.26 10.92
CA MET A 136 16.30 -10.60 9.79
C MET A 136 14.93 -11.04 10.28
N ARG A 137 13.90 -10.51 9.64
CA ARG A 137 12.50 -10.84 9.89
C ARG A 137 11.96 -11.71 8.76
N GLU A 138 10.95 -12.51 9.08
CA GLU A 138 10.24 -13.32 8.08
C GLU A 138 9.60 -12.41 7.01
N ALA A 139 9.80 -12.77 5.74
CA ALA A 139 9.19 -12.08 4.61
C ALA A 139 7.77 -12.62 4.32
N LEU A 140 6.86 -11.72 3.92
CA LEU A 140 5.55 -12.12 3.39
C LEU A 140 5.68 -12.32 1.88
N PHE A 141 5.38 -13.52 1.39
CA PHE A 141 5.39 -13.83 -0.04
C PHE A 141 3.97 -13.80 -0.62
N VAL A 142 3.83 -13.19 -1.80
CA VAL A 142 2.57 -13.08 -2.53
C VAL A 142 2.78 -13.31 -4.03
N PRO A 143 1.83 -13.95 -4.75
CA PRO A 143 1.96 -14.13 -6.20
C PRO A 143 1.72 -12.82 -6.95
N GLU A 144 2.42 -12.65 -8.09
CA GLU A 144 2.26 -11.51 -9.02
C GLU A 144 0.79 -11.21 -9.39
N ALA A 145 0.00 -12.27 -9.52
CA ALA A 145 -1.39 -12.20 -9.93
C ALA A 145 -2.35 -11.72 -8.82
N MET A 146 -1.89 -11.56 -7.57
CA MET A 146 -2.71 -11.14 -6.43
C MET A 146 -3.27 -9.74 -6.66
N ARG A 147 -4.57 -9.54 -6.39
CA ARG A 147 -5.21 -8.21 -6.48
C ARG A 147 -4.76 -7.31 -5.34
N LEU A 148 -4.59 -6.01 -5.62
CA LEU A 148 -4.06 -5.07 -4.62
C LEU A 148 -4.96 -4.92 -3.40
N ASN A 149 -6.28 -4.97 -3.55
CA ASN A 149 -7.20 -4.93 -2.40
C ASN A 149 -7.01 -6.13 -1.44
N GLN A 150 -6.64 -7.30 -1.95
CA GLN A 150 -6.31 -8.47 -1.14
C GLN A 150 -4.92 -8.33 -0.52
N LEU A 151 -3.95 -7.84 -1.28
CA LEU A 151 -2.60 -7.58 -0.81
C LEU A 151 -2.59 -6.56 0.35
N LEU A 152 -3.30 -5.43 0.20
CA LEU A 152 -3.48 -4.42 1.24
C LEU A 152 -4.05 -5.04 2.53
N LYS A 153 -5.05 -5.92 2.40
CA LYS A 153 -5.62 -6.66 3.54
C LYS A 153 -4.61 -7.59 4.19
N ASN A 154 -3.77 -8.26 3.40
CA ASN A 154 -2.72 -9.16 3.90
C ASN A 154 -1.63 -8.40 4.65
N LEU A 155 -1.14 -7.28 4.10
CA LEU A 155 -0.18 -6.39 4.76
C LEU A 155 -0.73 -5.86 6.09
N LYS A 156 -1.98 -5.34 6.10
CA LYS A 156 -2.64 -4.87 7.33
C LYS A 156 -2.81 -5.97 8.38
N LYS A 157 -3.21 -7.19 7.98
CA LYS A 157 -3.45 -8.30 8.92
C LYS A 157 -2.14 -8.84 9.50
N SER A 158 -1.11 -8.98 8.66
CA SER A 158 0.21 -9.46 9.08
C SER A 158 1.02 -8.41 9.84
N ARG A 159 0.61 -7.13 9.78
CA ARG A 159 1.39 -5.97 10.25
C ARG A 159 2.75 -5.86 9.52
N ASN A 160 2.83 -6.43 8.33
CA ASN A 160 3.95 -6.24 7.42
C ASN A 160 3.66 -5.05 6.52
N HIS A 161 4.69 -4.25 6.24
CA HIS A 161 4.59 -3.08 5.36
C HIS A 161 5.29 -3.34 4.01
N MET A 162 5.82 -4.53 3.80
CA MET A 162 6.43 -4.94 2.54
C MET A 162 6.14 -6.43 2.33
N ALA A 163 5.91 -6.80 1.07
CA ALA A 163 5.79 -8.18 0.63
C ALA A 163 6.73 -8.43 -0.55
N VAL A 164 7.28 -9.63 -0.60
CA VAL A 164 8.03 -10.15 -1.74
C VAL A 164 7.02 -10.72 -2.72
N VAL A 165 7.09 -10.25 -3.97
CA VAL A 165 6.26 -10.73 -5.05
C VAL A 165 6.99 -11.85 -5.77
N VAL A 166 6.32 -12.99 -5.96
CA VAL A 166 6.88 -14.17 -6.63
C VAL A 166 6.17 -14.48 -7.94
N ASP A 167 6.93 -14.96 -8.90
CA ASP A 167 6.44 -15.46 -10.19
C ASP A 167 5.83 -16.88 -10.06
N GLU A 168 5.40 -17.46 -11.18
CA GLU A 168 4.82 -18.80 -11.23
C GLU A 168 5.81 -19.93 -10.89
N TYR A 169 7.11 -19.65 -10.94
CA TYR A 169 8.19 -20.59 -10.62
C TYR A 169 8.66 -20.45 -9.17
N GLY A 170 8.14 -19.48 -8.42
CA GLY A 170 8.53 -19.18 -7.04
C GLY A 170 9.75 -18.28 -6.92
N SER A 171 10.25 -17.72 -8.03
CA SER A 171 11.38 -16.79 -8.03
C SER A 171 10.90 -15.39 -7.67
N THR A 172 11.79 -14.58 -7.09
CA THR A 172 11.47 -13.20 -6.74
C THR A 172 11.25 -12.36 -8.00
N ALA A 173 10.03 -11.88 -8.19
CA ALA A 173 9.67 -10.96 -9.26
C ALA A 173 9.91 -9.49 -8.88
N GLY A 174 9.80 -9.18 -7.59
CA GLY A 174 9.91 -7.82 -7.07
C GLY A 174 9.47 -7.72 -5.62
N VAL A 175 9.27 -6.48 -5.15
CA VAL A 175 8.65 -6.21 -3.84
C VAL A 175 7.56 -5.16 -3.98
N VAL A 176 6.63 -5.16 -3.05
CA VAL A 176 5.56 -4.18 -2.97
C VAL A 176 5.41 -3.72 -1.52
N THR A 177 5.30 -2.41 -1.33
CA THR A 177 5.19 -1.79 -0.02
C THR A 177 3.75 -1.38 0.29
N LEU A 178 3.45 -1.10 1.56
CA LEU A 178 2.15 -0.56 1.93
C LEU A 178 1.98 0.85 1.35
N GLU A 179 3.07 1.60 1.30
CA GLU A 179 3.20 2.94 0.77
C GLU A 179 2.81 2.96 -0.72
N ASP A 180 3.38 2.06 -1.54
CA ASP A 180 3.03 1.92 -2.97
C ASP A 180 1.53 1.72 -3.17
N LEU A 181 0.88 0.92 -2.31
CA LEU A 181 -0.55 0.63 -2.40
C LEU A 181 -1.42 1.81 -1.97
N LEU A 182 -0.96 2.60 -1.00
CA LEU A 182 -1.65 3.80 -0.54
C LEU A 182 -1.55 4.90 -1.58
N GLU A 183 -0.41 5.03 -2.25
CA GLU A 183 -0.22 5.96 -3.37
C GLU A 183 -1.21 5.68 -4.51
N GLN A 184 -1.56 4.43 -4.78
CA GLN A 184 -2.61 4.10 -5.77
C GLN A 184 -4.01 4.60 -5.40
N ILE A 185 -4.25 4.89 -4.12
CA ILE A 185 -5.52 5.41 -3.61
C ILE A 185 -5.45 6.92 -3.50
N VAL A 186 -4.40 7.42 -2.84
CA VAL A 186 -4.27 8.82 -2.44
C VAL A 186 -3.68 9.70 -3.55
N GLY A 187 -2.97 9.10 -4.51
CA GLY A 187 -2.08 9.81 -5.41
C GLY A 187 -0.71 10.03 -4.78
N GLU A 188 0.15 10.79 -5.48
CA GLU A 188 1.44 11.24 -4.96
C GLU A 188 1.20 12.06 -3.68
N ILE A 189 1.89 11.70 -2.60
CA ILE A 189 1.89 12.49 -1.37
C ILE A 189 3.20 13.25 -1.36
N GLU A 190 3.14 14.59 -1.46
CA GLU A 190 4.32 15.44 -1.30
C GLU A 190 4.99 15.14 0.05
N ASP A 191 6.21 14.61 0.00
CA ASP A 191 7.02 14.36 1.19
C ASP A 191 7.50 15.70 1.77
N GLU A 192 7.78 15.76 3.07
CA GLU A 192 8.33 16.96 3.72
C GLU A 192 9.72 17.35 3.16
N HIS A 193 10.35 16.42 2.45
CA HIS A 193 11.62 16.59 1.75
C HIS A 193 11.47 16.90 0.26
N ASP A 194 10.27 16.85 -0.30
CA ASP A 194 10.02 17.27 -1.67
C ASP A 194 10.22 18.77 -1.77
N THR A 195 11.10 19.17 -2.68
CA THR A 195 11.28 20.59 -2.96
C THR A 195 10.00 21.02 -3.68
N PRO A 196 9.26 22.04 -3.20
CA PRO A 196 8.08 22.50 -3.91
C PRO A 196 8.51 22.81 -5.34
N GLU A 197 7.90 22.10 -6.31
CA GLU A 197 8.14 22.38 -7.72
C GLU A 197 7.97 23.88 -7.89
N GLN A 198 8.97 24.53 -8.48
CA GLN A 198 8.93 25.96 -8.77
C GLN A 198 7.81 26.17 -9.78
N GLY A 199 6.59 26.39 -9.28
CA GLY A 199 5.48 26.84 -10.09
C GLY A 199 5.92 28.09 -10.84
N GLU A 200 5.83 28.02 -12.17
CA GLU A 200 6.03 29.17 -13.04
C GLU A 200 5.20 30.33 -12.49
N LEU A 201 5.89 31.31 -11.90
CA LEU A 201 5.30 32.59 -11.54
C LEU A 201 4.82 33.22 -12.84
N SER A 202 3.53 33.08 -13.13
CA SER A 202 2.87 33.87 -14.15
C SER A 202 3.10 35.34 -13.81
N PRO A 203 3.73 36.14 -14.69
CA PRO A 203 3.97 37.54 -14.41
C PRO A 203 2.61 38.25 -14.34
N VAL A 204 2.29 38.76 -13.16
CA VAL A 204 1.15 39.65 -12.97
C VAL A 204 1.41 40.89 -13.84
N SER A 205 0.56 41.10 -14.86
CA SER A 205 0.43 42.38 -15.57
C SER A 205 -0.79 43.11 -15.07
#